data_AF-A0A5H2YPV8-F1
#
_entry.id   AF-A0A5H2YPV8-F1
#
_cell.length_a   1.000
_cell.length_b   1.000
_cell.length_c   1.000
_cell.angle_alpha   90.00
_cell.angle_beta   90.00
_cell.angle_gamma   90.00
#
_symmetry.space_group_name_H-M   'P 1'
#
loop_
_entity.id
_entity.type
_entity.pdbx_description
1 polymer ?
#
loop_
_entity_poly.entity_id
_entity_poly.type
_entity_poly.pdbx_seq_one_letter_code
_entity_poly.pdbx_strand_id
1 'polypeptide(L)'
;MINKKEIGRSLADKSIWALLFNTLVFAVLAVVDGAPVVSNMLYAVLFGLASAGTLLGYWHEKGAHFFILALLMPLLLIIVSELTSFIALAWLINGYFCGFALLLLLYKLVYLKATR
;
A
#
# COMPACT_ATOMS: atom_id res chain seq x y z
N MET A 1 25.67 2.17 -8.36
CA MET A 1 24.46 2.99 -8.55
C MET A 1 23.26 2.09 -8.31
N ILE A 2 22.40 2.42 -7.34
CA ILE A 2 21.19 1.62 -7.05
C ILE A 2 20.22 1.81 -8.23
N ASN A 3 19.94 0.73 -8.96
CA ASN A 3 19.01 0.77 -10.08
C ASN A 3 17.57 0.90 -9.55
N LYS A 4 17.00 2.11 -9.61
CA LYS A 4 15.66 2.40 -9.05
C LYS A 4 14.56 1.54 -9.68
N LYS A 5 14.73 1.12 -10.94
CA LYS A 5 13.79 0.21 -11.63
C LYS A 5 13.84 -1.20 -11.06
N GLU A 6 15.01 -1.69 -10.65
CA GLU A 6 15.15 -3.00 -9.99
C GLU A 6 14.49 -3.02 -8.62
N ILE A 7 14.50 -1.91 -7.88
CA ILE A 7 13.75 -1.78 -6.62
C ILE A 7 12.27 -2.00 -6.88
N GLY A 8 11.67 -1.25 -7.81
CA GLY A 8 10.24 -1.39 -8.12
C GLY A 8 9.87 -2.80 -8.57
N ARG A 9 10.72 -3.44 -9.38
CA ARG A 9 10.53 -4.84 -9.80
C ARG A 9 10.62 -5.83 -8.64
N SER A 10 11.64 -5.70 -7.78
CA SER A 10 11.84 -6.57 -6.62
C SER A 10 10.68 -6.47 -5.63
N LEU A 11 10.16 -5.26 -5.38
CA LEU A 11 8.96 -5.04 -4.58
C LEU A 11 7.72 -5.67 -5.22
N ALA A 12 7.54 -5.50 -6.52
CA ALA A 12 6.43 -6.11 -7.25
C ALA A 12 6.48 -7.64 -7.18
N ASP A 13 7.66 -8.25 -7.17
CA ASP A 13 7.81 -9.71 -7.03
C ASP A 13 7.37 -10.23 -5.65
N LYS A 14 7.50 -9.42 -4.61
CA LYS A 14 7.07 -9.73 -3.24
C LYS A 14 5.61 -9.34 -2.94
N SER A 15 4.93 -8.67 -3.86
CA SER A 15 3.55 -8.18 -3.66
C SER A 15 2.56 -9.27 -3.25
N ILE A 16 2.65 -10.47 -3.83
CA ILE A 16 1.76 -11.59 -3.49
C ILE A 16 1.95 -12.05 -2.04
N TRP A 17 3.20 -12.10 -1.56
CA TRP A 17 3.50 -12.43 -0.18
C TRP A 17 3.01 -11.36 0.79
N ALA A 18 3.11 -10.09 0.40
CA ALA A 18 2.57 -8.98 1.17
C ALA A 18 1.03 -9.07 1.28
N LEU A 19 0.32 -9.42 0.20
CA LEU A 19 -1.13 -9.61 0.23
C LEU A 19 -1.56 -10.77 1.12
N LEU A 20 -0.85 -11.90 1.05
CA LEU A 20 -1.11 -13.04 1.94
C LEU A 20 -0.91 -12.66 3.41
N PHE A 21 0.17 -11.93 3.71
CA PHE A 21 0.43 -11.40 5.05
C PHE A 21 -0.69 -10.46 5.53
N ASN A 22 -1.09 -9.49 4.71
CA ASN A 22 -2.18 -8.56 5.07
C ASN A 22 -3.51 -9.30 5.28
N THR A 23 -3.78 -10.35 4.51
CA THR A 23 -4.98 -11.19 4.67
C THR A 23 -4.97 -11.91 6.03
N LEU A 24 -3.82 -12.45 6.43
CA LEU A 24 -3.66 -13.07 7.75
C LEU A 24 -3.86 -12.06 8.87
N VAL A 25 -3.29 -10.85 8.75
CA VAL A 25 -3.49 -9.78 9.72
C VAL A 25 -4.96 -9.37 9.81
N PHE A 26 -5.67 -9.28 8.69
CA PHE A 26 -7.12 -9.01 8.71
C PHE A 26 -7.91 -10.10 9.43
N ALA A 27 -7.55 -11.37 9.24
CA ALA A 27 -8.20 -12.47 9.96
C ALA A 27 -7.98 -12.35 11.48
N VAL A 28 -6.76 -12.01 11.91
CA VAL A 28 -6.45 -11.79 13.34
C VAL A 28 -7.23 -10.59 13.89
N LEU A 29 -7.24 -9.46 13.17
CA LEU A 29 -7.96 -8.26 13.60
C LEU A 29 -9.46 -8.48 13.68
N ALA A 30 -10.05 -9.26 12.76
CA ALA A 30 -11.46 -9.61 12.79
C ALA A 30 -11.83 -10.42 14.05
N VAL A 31 -10.92 -11.27 14.54
CA VAL A 31 -11.13 -12.03 15.78
C VAL A 31 -10.99 -11.14 17.01
N VAL A 32 -10.07 -10.16 16.99
CA VAL A 32 -9.73 -9.32 18.16
C VAL A 32 -10.68 -8.13 18.34
N ASP A 33 -11.07 -7.48 17.24
CA ASP A 33 -11.80 -6.19 17.22
C ASP A 33 -13.16 -6.29 16.53
N GLY A 34 -13.45 -7.42 15.89
CA GLY A 34 -14.70 -7.66 15.16
C GLY A 34 -14.69 -7.05 13.77
N ALA A 35 -15.04 -5.78 13.65
CA ALA A 35 -15.24 -5.13 12.34
C ALA A 35 -14.62 -3.73 12.27
N PRO A 36 -13.90 -3.40 11.18
CA PRO A 36 -13.37 -2.06 10.99
C PRO A 36 -14.46 -1.08 10.59
N VAL A 37 -14.17 0.21 10.78
CA VAL A 37 -14.94 1.28 10.14
C VAL A 37 -14.70 1.21 8.62
N VAL A 38 -15.76 1.01 7.85
CA VAL A 38 -15.67 0.75 6.40
C VAL A 38 -15.09 1.94 5.64
N SER A 39 -15.43 3.19 6.01
CA SER A 39 -14.87 4.39 5.38
C SER A 39 -13.35 4.46 5.53
N ASN A 40 -12.82 4.18 6.72
CA ASN A 40 -11.39 4.12 6.97
C ASN A 40 -10.69 3.05 6.11
N MET A 41 -11.34 1.91 5.87
CA MET A 41 -10.79 0.88 4.96
C MET A 41 -10.72 1.34 3.52
N LEU A 42 -11.75 2.03 3.04
CA LEU A 42 -11.73 2.62 1.70
C LEU A 42 -10.60 3.65 1.58
N TYR A 43 -10.47 4.56 2.54
CA TYR A 43 -9.37 5.53 2.55
C TYR A 43 -8.01 4.83 2.62
N ALA A 44 -7.84 3.85 3.50
CA ALA A 44 -6.58 3.13 3.63
C ALA A 44 -6.14 2.50 2.31
N VAL A 45 -7.04 1.77 1.64
CA VAL A 45 -6.74 1.16 0.34
C VAL A 45 -6.40 2.23 -0.70
N LEU A 46 -7.19 3.30 -0.81
CA LEU A 46 -6.96 4.37 -1.80
C LEU A 46 -5.62 5.08 -1.59
N PHE A 47 -5.26 5.42 -0.36
CA PHE A 47 -3.98 6.05 -0.04
C PHE A 47 -2.80 5.08 -0.24
N GLY A 48 -3.01 3.78 0.02
CA GLY A 48 -2.04 2.72 -0.30
C GLY A 48 -1.77 2.64 -1.80
N LEU A 49 -2.82 2.61 -2.62
CA LEU A 49 -2.73 2.66 -4.08
C LEU A 49 -2.01 3.93 -4.54
N ALA A 50 -2.39 5.11 -4.04
CA ALA A 50 -1.78 6.38 -4.39
C ALA A 50 -0.27 6.42 -4.04
N SER A 51 0.10 5.88 -2.88
CA SER A 51 1.49 5.78 -2.45
C SER A 51 2.31 4.86 -3.34
N ALA A 52 1.78 3.66 -3.66
CA ALA A 52 2.45 2.77 -4.60
C ALA A 52 2.59 3.40 -6.00
N GLY A 53 1.57 4.12 -6.47
CA GLY A 53 1.58 4.77 -7.77
C GLY A 53 2.61 5.89 -7.86
N THR A 54 2.71 6.69 -6.80
CA THR A 54 3.72 7.75 -6.70
C THR A 54 5.13 7.17 -6.59
N LEU A 55 5.34 6.12 -5.77
CA LEU A 55 6.64 5.41 -5.70
C LEU A 55 7.04 4.76 -7.03
N LEU A 56 6.11 4.15 -7.76
CA LEU A 56 6.35 3.65 -9.11
C LEU A 56 6.79 4.77 -10.05
N GLY A 57 6.17 5.95 -9.96
CA GLY A 57 6.59 7.15 -10.69
C GLY A 57 8.02 7.58 -10.33
N TYR A 58 8.36 7.58 -9.05
CA TYR A 58 9.72 7.86 -8.59
C TYR A 58 10.74 6.85 -9.12
N TRP A 59 10.41 5.55 -9.10
CA TRP A 59 11.28 4.48 -9.60
C TRP A 59 11.46 4.50 -11.12
N HIS A 60 10.52 5.09 -11.86
CA HIS A 60 10.62 5.37 -13.29
C HIS A 60 11.25 6.75 -13.60
N GLU A 61 11.99 7.33 -12.65
CA GLU A 61 12.78 8.55 -12.83
C GLU A 61 11.96 9.82 -13.11
N LYS A 62 10.66 9.84 -12.75
CA LYS A 62 9.80 11.04 -12.88
C LYS A 62 10.12 12.17 -11.88
N GLY A 63 11.14 12.00 -11.03
CA GLY A 63 11.65 13.02 -10.10
C GLY A 63 11.36 12.75 -8.62
N ALA A 64 12.09 13.45 -7.73
CA ALA A 64 12.05 13.25 -6.28
C ALA A 64 10.72 13.68 -5.63
N HIS A 65 9.97 14.60 -6.25
CA HIS A 65 8.66 15.05 -5.78
C HIS A 65 7.67 13.88 -5.58
N PHE A 66 7.75 12.86 -6.44
CA PHE A 66 6.94 11.65 -6.32
C PHE A 66 7.24 10.85 -5.05
N PHE A 67 8.50 10.81 -4.61
CA PHE A 67 8.88 10.16 -3.35
C PHE A 67 8.31 10.93 -2.14
N ILE A 68 8.40 12.26 -2.16
CA ILE A 68 7.84 13.11 -1.10
C ILE A 68 6.32 12.90 -1.01
N LEU A 69 5.62 12.92 -2.15
CA LEU A 69 4.18 12.66 -2.21
C LEU A 69 3.83 11.28 -1.64
N ALA A 70 4.58 10.24 -1.99
CA ALA A 70 4.37 8.90 -1.44
C ALA A 70 4.53 8.86 0.08
N LEU A 71 5.53 9.57 0.60
CA LEU A 71 5.80 9.66 2.04
C LEU A 71 4.70 10.43 2.80
N LEU A 72 4.04 11.39 2.14
CA LEU A 72 2.93 12.15 2.71
C LEU A 72 1.62 11.35 2.78
N MET A 73 1.40 10.38 1.89
CA MET A 73 0.16 9.60 1.83
C MET A 73 -0.26 8.98 3.19
N PRO A 74 0.60 8.26 3.93
CA PRO A 74 0.20 7.70 5.23
C PRO A 74 -0.11 8.77 6.28
N LEU A 75 0.54 9.95 6.22
CA LEU A 75 0.24 11.05 7.13
C LEU A 75 -1.15 11.64 6.85
N LEU A 76 -1.45 11.88 5.57
CA LEU A 76 -2.77 12.35 5.14
C LEU A 76 -3.86 11.34 5.50
N LEU A 77 -3.59 10.04 5.33
CA LEU A 77 -4.51 8.97 5.71
C LEU A 77 -4.89 9.04 7.20
N ILE A 78 -3.92 9.24 8.09
CA ILE A 78 -4.18 9.37 9.53
C ILE A 78 -5.06 10.60 9.82
N ILE A 79 -4.80 11.73 9.15
CA ILE A 79 -5.54 12.98 9.35
C ILE A 79 -7.02 12.85 8.95
N VAL A 80 -7.31 12.09 7.88
CA VAL A 80 -8.69 11.95 7.35
C VAL A 80 -9.45 10.76 7.92
N SER A 81 -8.83 9.94 8.77
CA SER A 81 -9.45 8.72 9.30
C SER A 81 -9.99 8.91 10.70
N GLU A 82 -11.16 8.33 10.96
CA GLU A 82 -11.78 8.37 12.29
C GLU A 82 -11.24 7.23 13.16
N LEU A 83 -10.33 7.55 14.08
CA LEU A 83 -9.70 6.55 14.95
C LEU A 83 -10.42 6.50 16.30
N THR A 84 -11.32 5.52 16.47
CA THR A 84 -12.08 5.30 17.71
C THR A 84 -11.26 4.58 18.79
N SER A 85 -10.20 3.87 18.39
CA SER A 85 -9.30 3.14 19.29
C SER A 85 -7.91 3.01 18.69
N PHE A 86 -6.94 2.59 19.51
CA PHE A 86 -5.60 2.26 19.03
C PHE A 86 -5.60 1.05 18.07
N ILE A 87 -6.56 0.12 18.22
CA ILE A 87 -6.68 -1.04 17.33
C ILE A 87 -7.17 -0.63 15.93
N ALA A 88 -8.00 0.42 15.84
CA ALA A 88 -8.42 1.00 14.55
C ALA A 88 -7.23 1.44 13.69
N LEU A 89 -6.10 1.83 14.30
CA LEU A 89 -4.87 2.14 13.58
C LEU A 89 -4.26 0.89 12.92
N ALA A 90 -4.33 -0.27 13.57
CA ALA A 90 -3.82 -1.52 13.00
C ALA A 90 -4.62 -1.93 11.76
N TRP A 91 -5.94 -1.77 11.79
CA TRP A 91 -6.79 -1.92 10.60
C TRP A 91 -6.33 -0.97 9.49
N LEU A 92 -6.19 0.33 9.81
CA LEU A 92 -5.82 1.37 8.85
C LEU A 92 -4.47 1.10 8.17
N ILE A 93 -3.47 0.73 8.96
CA ILE A 93 -2.13 0.38 8.49
C ILE A 93 -2.20 -0.86 7.57
N ASN A 94 -2.92 -1.90 8.00
CA ASN A 94 -3.05 -3.12 7.21
C ASN A 94 -3.79 -2.89 5.89
N GLY A 95 -4.86 -2.08 5.90
CA GLY A 95 -5.57 -1.65 4.70
C GLY A 95 -4.70 -0.83 3.74
N TYR A 96 -3.86 0.05 4.28
CA TYR A 96 -2.90 0.82 3.49
C TYR A 96 -1.90 -0.09 2.78
N PHE A 97 -1.28 -1.03 3.51
CA PHE A 97 -0.35 -1.98 2.91
C PHE A 97 -1.04 -2.95 1.94
N CYS A 98 -2.32 -3.28 2.17
CA CYS A 98 -3.11 -4.06 1.23
C CYS A 98 -3.28 -3.31 -0.10
N GLY A 99 -3.74 -2.05 -0.06
CA GLY A 99 -3.84 -1.21 -1.25
C GLY A 99 -2.50 -1.05 -1.97
N PHE A 100 -1.43 -0.79 -1.21
CA PHE A 100 -0.08 -0.68 -1.75
C PHE A 100 0.36 -1.95 -2.50
N ALA A 101 0.17 -3.11 -1.89
CA ALA A 101 0.52 -4.40 -2.47
C ALA A 101 -0.35 -4.76 -3.68
N LEU A 102 -1.63 -4.40 -3.67
CA LEU A 102 -2.54 -4.58 -4.81
C LEU A 102 -2.03 -3.85 -6.05
N LEU A 103 -1.62 -2.57 -5.94
CA LEU A 103 -1.11 -1.85 -7.10
C LEU A 103 0.21 -2.45 -7.59
N LEU A 104 1.10 -2.86 -6.69
CA LEU A 104 2.34 -3.53 -7.08
C LEU A 104 2.10 -4.86 -7.79
N LEU A 105 1.09 -5.62 -7.36
CA LEU A 105 0.68 -6.85 -8.04
C LEU A 105 0.12 -6.53 -9.43
N LEU A 106 -0.75 -5.53 -9.55
CA LEU A 106 -1.26 -5.08 -10.86
C LEU A 106 -0.12 -4.64 -11.78
N TYR A 107 0.83 -3.88 -11.27
CA TYR A 107 2.03 -3.49 -12.01
C TYR A 107 2.83 -4.71 -12.49
N LYS A 108 3.00 -5.74 -11.64
CA LYS A 108 3.64 -7.00 -12.04
C LYS A 108 2.87 -7.71 -13.16
N LEU A 109 1.56 -7.87 -13.00
CA LEU A 109 0.72 -8.66 -13.89
C LEU A 109 0.49 -7.98 -15.25
N VAL A 110 0.37 -6.66 -15.27
CA VAL A 110 0.03 -5.89 -16.47
C VAL A 110 1.28 -5.37 -17.18
N TYR A 111 2.23 -4.78 -16.44
CA TYR A 111 3.36 -4.09 -17.05
C TYR A 111 4.59 -4.99 -17.18
N LEU A 112 5.01 -5.64 -16.10
CA LEU A 112 6.21 -6.49 -16.12
C LEU A 112 6.02 -7.80 -16.90
N LYS A 113 4.81 -8.36 -16.91
CA LYS A 113 4.50 -9.55 -17.72
C LYS A 113 4.43 -9.22 -19.21
N ALA A 114 4.00 -8.02 -19.59
CA ALA A 114 3.91 -7.59 -20.99
C ALA A 114 5.26 -7.17 -21.61
N THR A 115 6.26 -6.86 -20.78
CA THR A 115 7.61 -6.43 -21.21
C THR A 115 8.64 -7.57 -21.21
N ARG A 116 8.19 -8.83 -21.10
CA ARG A 116 9.01 -10.04 -21.05
C ARG A 116 8.80 -10.90 -22.27
#